data_AF-A0A537W4I6-F1
#
_entry.id   AF-A0A537W4I6-F1
#
_cell.length_a   1.000
_cell.length_b   1.000
_cell.length_c   1.000
_cell.angle_alpha   90.00
_cell.angle_beta   90.00
_cell.angle_gamma   90.00
#
_symmetry.space_group_name_H-M   'P 1'
#
loop_
_entity.id
_entity.type
_entity.pdbx_description
1 polymer ?
#
loop_
_entity_poly.entity_id
_entity_poly.type
_entity_poly.pdbx_seq_one_letter_code
_entity_poly.pdbx_strand_id
1 'polypeptide(L)' 'MKVPASVEGRERVRLFCALRLPDAVLDALEAWGRDELSERVVRRANLHITLAFLGHRPVGELDAIAAATREAAAAAEPI' A
#
# COMPACT_ATOMS: atom_id res chain seq x y z
N MET A 1 -16.04 -29.71 -19.64
CA MET A 1 -16.33 -28.56 -20.52
C MET A 1 -15.24 -27.51 -20.32
N LYS A 2 -14.44 -27.19 -21.35
CA LYS A 2 -13.51 -26.06 -21.30
C LYS A 2 -14.32 -24.79 -21.55
N VAL A 3 -14.46 -23.95 -20.54
CA VAL A 3 -15.06 -22.62 -20.68
C VAL A 3 -14.17 -21.82 -21.65
N PRO A 4 -14.71 -21.09 -22.65
CA PRO A 4 -13.92 -20.26 -23.55
C PRO A 4 -13.12 -19.23 -22.75
N ALA A 5 -12.02 -18.72 -23.31
CA ALA A 5 -11.02 -17.88 -22.66
C ALA A 5 -11.60 -16.70 -21.84
N SER A 6 -11.96 -16.96 -20.58
CA SER A 6 -12.44 -15.94 -19.65
C SER A 6 -11.28 -15.05 -19.25
N VAL A 7 -11.43 -13.74 -19.44
CA VAL A 7 -10.49 -12.68 -19.01
C VAL A 7 -10.82 -12.15 -17.62
N GLU A 8 -12.01 -12.47 -17.09
CA GLU A 8 -12.42 -12.07 -15.75
C GLU A 8 -11.48 -12.68 -14.70
N GLY A 9 -10.99 -11.86 -13.78
CA GLY A 9 -10.00 -12.26 -12.77
C GLY A 9 -8.54 -12.26 -13.23
N ARG A 10 -8.22 -11.83 -14.47
CA ARG A 10 -6.82 -11.62 -14.91
C ARG A 10 -6.27 -10.24 -14.61
N GLU A 11 -7.10 -9.28 -14.23
CA GLU A 11 -6.61 -7.95 -13.84
C GLU A 11 -5.67 -8.10 -12.62
N ARG A 12 -4.48 -7.50 -12.73
CA ARG A 12 -3.45 -7.54 -11.70
C ARG A 12 -3.24 -6.14 -11.14
N VAL A 13 -3.31 -6.02 -9.83
CA VAL A 13 -2.95 -4.79 -9.11
C VAL A 13 -1.66 -4.98 -8.33
N ARG A 14 -0.85 -3.93 -8.24
CA ARG A 14 0.38 -3.93 -7.43
C ARG A 14 0.01 -3.56 -6.00
N LEU A 15 0.17 -4.51 -5.08
CA LEU A 15 -0.21 -4.33 -3.68
C LEU A 15 1.02 -4.29 -2.77
N PHE A 16 0.87 -3.58 -1.66
CA PHE A 16 1.79 -3.55 -0.53
C PHE A 16 1.00 -3.26 0.74
N CYS A 17 1.55 -3.64 1.89
CA CYS A 17 1.03 -3.27 3.22
C CYS A 17 1.91 -2.15 3.78
N ALA A 18 1.30 -1.15 4.41
CA ALA A 18 2.04 -0.02 4.96
C ALA A 18 1.35 0.61 6.18
N LEU A 19 2.14 1.30 7.00
CA LEU A 19 1.64 2.18 8.05
C LEU A 19 1.42 3.59 7.49
N ARG A 20 0.30 4.20 7.90
CA ARG A 20 0.05 5.63 7.68
C ARG A 20 0.79 6.44 8.74
N LEU A 21 1.30 7.59 8.33
CA LEU A 21 1.96 8.52 9.23
C LEU A 21 0.95 9.51 9.81
N PRO A 22 1.10 9.93 11.08
CA PRO A 22 0.34 11.05 11.64
C PRO A 22 0.61 12.35 10.86
N ASP A 23 -0.36 13.26 10.81
CA ASP A 23 -0.24 14.51 10.05
C ASP A 23 0.97 15.36 10.47
N ALA A 24 1.28 15.43 11.76
CA ALA A 24 2.44 16.17 12.26
C ALA A 24 3.78 15.62 11.70
N VAL A 25 3.87 14.31 11.47
CA VAL A 25 5.06 13.68 10.87
C VAL A 25 5.11 14.00 9.37
N LEU A 26 3.96 13.95 8.69
CA LEU A 26 3.87 14.31 7.28
C LEU A 26 4.25 15.79 7.06
N ASP A 27 3.82 16.69 7.94
CA ASP A 27 4.17 18.12 7.90
C ASP A 27 5.69 18.33 8.03
N ALA A 28 6.31 17.66 8.99
CA ALA A 28 7.75 17.73 9.19
C ALA A 28 8.54 17.19 7.98
N LEU A 29 8.12 16.06 7.42
CA LEU A 29 8.76 15.46 6.25
C LEU A 29 8.57 16.30 4.99
N GLU A 30 7.41 16.94 4.81
CA GLU A 30 7.14 17.81 3.68
C GLU A 30 7.93 19.12 3.75
N ALA A 31 8.08 19.69 4.96
CA ALA A 31 8.94 20.86 5.18
C ALA A 31 10.41 20.53 4.88
N TRP A 32 10.94 19.49 5.52
CA TRP A 32 12.31 19.03 5.28
C TRP A 32 12.55 18.68 3.80
N GLY A 33 11.61 17.96 3.17
CA GLY A 33 11.74 17.55 1.78
C GLY A 33 11.76 18.72 0.79
N ARG A 34 11.08 19.83 1.11
CA ARG A 34 11.13 21.06 0.30
C ARG A 34 12.50 21.72 0.31
N ASP A 35 13.17 21.68 1.46
CA ASP A 35 14.43 22.38 1.67
C ASP A 35 15.63 21.54 1.19
N GLU A 36 15.54 20.20 1.31
CA GLU A 36 16.68 19.30 1.11
C GLU A 36 16.60 18.44 -0.15
N LEU A 37 15.43 18.27 -0.77
CA LEU A 37 15.25 17.39 -1.94
C LEU A 37 14.97 18.19 -3.21
N SER A 38 15.62 17.80 -4.31
CA SER A 38 15.52 18.51 -5.59
C SER A 38 14.85 17.70 -6.70
N GLU A 39 14.88 16.36 -6.64
CA GLU A 39 14.41 15.51 -7.74
C GLU A 39 13.39 14.46 -7.27
N ARG A 40 12.29 14.33 -8.04
CA ARG A 40 11.25 13.29 -7.89
C ARG A 40 10.77 13.08 -6.45
N VAL A 41 10.47 14.19 -5.77
CA VAL A 41 9.96 14.19 -4.39
C VAL A 41 8.65 13.40 -4.29
N VAL A 42 8.55 12.53 -3.28
CA VAL A 42 7.32 11.78 -3.00
C VAL A 42 6.27 12.73 -2.46
N ARG A 43 5.13 12.82 -3.15
CA ARG A 43 3.99 13.64 -2.70
C ARG A 43 3.53 13.20 -1.32
N ARG A 44 3.13 14.14 -0.47
CA ARG A 44 2.59 13.90 0.88
C ARG A 44 1.62 12.72 0.96
N ALA A 45 0.63 12.67 0.06
CA ALA A 45 -0.38 11.61 0.02
C ALA A 45 0.18 10.19 -0.23
N ASN A 46 1.42 10.09 -0.71
CA ASN A 46 2.11 8.84 -0.97
C ASN A 46 3.17 8.52 0.10
N LEU A 47 3.34 9.33 1.16
CA LEU A 47 4.26 9.02 2.25
C LEU A 47 3.65 7.95 3.17
N HIS A 48 4.40 6.87 3.39
CA HIS A 48 4.01 5.74 4.23
C HIS A 48 5.26 4.94 4.61
N ILE A 49 5.14 4.09 5.64
CA ILE A 49 6.17 3.09 5.96
C ILE A 49 5.72 1.75 5.38
N THR A 50 6.38 1.27 4.33
CA THR A 50 6.09 -0.04 3.75
C THR A 50 6.52 -1.15 4.69
N LEU A 51 5.59 -2.06 4.99
CA LEU A 51 5.84 -3.27 5.78
C LEU A 51 6.16 -4.46 4.87
N ALA A 52 5.42 -4.62 3.77
CA ALA A 52 5.61 -5.72 2.84
C ALA A 52 5.15 -5.36 1.42
N PHE A 53 5.95 -5.69 0.41
CA PHE A 53 5.53 -5.65 -1.00
C PHE A 53 4.94 -7.00 -1.39
N LEU A 54 3.71 -6.99 -1.89
CA LEU A 54 3.00 -8.21 -2.34
C LEU A 54 3.09 -8.40 -3.86
N GLY A 55 3.61 -7.40 -4.58
CA GLY A 55 3.76 -7.43 -6.02
C GLY A 55 2.42 -7.44 -6.75
N HIS A 56 2.39 -8.06 -7.93
CA HIS A 56 1.20 -8.14 -8.78
C HIS A 56 0.26 -9.26 -8.31
N ARG A 57 -0.91 -8.89 -7.77
CA ARG A 57 -1.94 -9.83 -7.31
C ARG A 57 -3.19 -9.75 -8.18
N PRO A 58 -3.89 -10.86 -8.44
CA PRO A 58 -5.21 -10.83 -9.05
C PRO A 58 -6.16 -9.93 -8.25
N VAL A 59 -6.96 -9.11 -8.92
CA VAL A 59 -7.94 -8.22 -8.25
C VAL A 59 -8.92 -9.00 -7.39
N GLY A 60 -9.30 -10.21 -7.79
CA GLY A 60 -10.19 -11.08 -7.01
C GLY A 60 -9.63 -11.51 -5.65
N GLU A 61 -8.34 -11.30 -5.37
CA GLU A 61 -7.75 -11.57 -4.06
C GLU A 61 -7.74 -10.35 -3.12
N LEU A 62 -8.13 -9.16 -3.61
CA LEU A 62 -7.99 -7.92 -2.86
C LEU A 62 -8.70 -7.96 -1.51
N ASP A 63 -9.94 -8.44 -1.49
CA ASP A 63 -10.75 -8.50 -0.26
C ASP A 63 -10.16 -9.47 0.77
N ALA A 64 -9.66 -10.62 0.32
CA ALA A 64 -9.01 -11.61 1.17
C ALA A 64 -7.70 -11.08 1.76
N ILE A 65 -6.88 -10.41 0.94
CA ILE A 65 -5.64 -9.76 1.39
C ILE A 65 -5.98 -8.67 2.42
N ALA A 66 -6.97 -7.82 2.14
CA ALA A 66 -7.38 -6.75 3.05
C ALA A 66 -7.92 -7.29 4.38
N ALA A 67 -8.64 -8.42 4.38
CA ALA A 67 -9.10 -9.10 5.59
C ALA A 67 -7.91 -9.61 6.41
N ALA A 68 -6.97 -10.33 5.79
CA ALA A 68 -5.76 -10.82 6.46
C ALA A 68 -4.91 -9.68 7.04
N THR A 69 -4.77 -8.55 6.33
CA THR A 69 -4.08 -7.37 6.85
C THR A 69 -4.78 -6.79 8.08
N ARG A 70 -6.12 -6.75 8.11
CA ARG A 70 -6.88 -6.27 9.27
C ARG A 70 -6.73 -7.19 10.47
N GLU A 71 -6.81 -8.51 10.27
CA GLU A 71 -6.60 -9.48 11.34
C GLU A 71 -5.20 -9.38 11.95
N ALA A 72 -4.17 -9.27 11.09
CA ALA A 72 -2.79 -9.08 11.54
C ALA A 72 -2.61 -7.77 12.31
N ALA A 73 -3.23 -6.67 11.85
CA ALA A 73 -3.17 -5.38 12.52
C ALA A 73 -3.90 -5.39 13.88
N ALA A 74 -5.02 -6.10 14.00
CA ALA A 74 -5.77 -6.21 15.25
C ALA A 74 -5.03 -7.02 16.33
N ALA A 75 -4.17 -7.95 15.93
CA ALA A 75 -3.34 -8.75 16.83
C ALA A 75 -2.03 -8.05 17.24
N ALA A 76 -1.68 -6.93 16.59
CA ALA A 76 -0.46 -6.19 16.87
C ALA A 76 -0.69 -5.13 17.96
N GLU A 77 0.28 -4.96 18.85
CA GLU A 77 0.31 -3.79 19.74
C GLU A 77 0.81 -2.54 18.99
N PRO A 78 0.41 -1.34 19.42
CA PRO A 78 1.02 -0.10 18.93
C PRO A 78 2.55 -0.13 19.13
N ILE A 79 3.27 0.38 18.14
CA ILE A 79 4.73 0.53 18.16
C ILE A 79 5.09 1.86 18.83
#